data_AF-M5BFN5-F1
#
_entry.id   AF-M5BFN5-F1
#
_cell.length_a   1.000
_cell.length_b   1.000
_cell.length_c   1.000
_cell.angle_alpha   90.00
_cell.angle_beta   90.00
_cell.angle_gamma   90.00
#
_symmetry.space_group_name_H-M   'P 1'
#
loop_
_entity.id
_entity.type
_entity.pdbx_description
1 polymer ?
#
loop_
_entity_poly.entity_id
_entity_poly.type
_entity_poly.pdbx_seq_one_letter_code
_entity_poly.pdbx_strand_id
1 'polypeptide(L)'
;GTNWGWYAYDPALDLIYYGSGNPSPWNETMRPGDNKWTMTMMARNADTGELKWGYQKTPHDEWDYAGVNVMMLSTQKDKAGKMRKLLTHPDRNGIVYTLDRTNGDLVSADKIDDTVNVWTHVDLKTG
;
A
#
# COMPACT_ATOMS: atom_id res chain seq x y z
N GLY A 1 -10.14 9.35 0.77
CA GLY A 1 -10.12 8.64 -0.52
C GLY A 1 -11.19 7.57 -0.53
N THR A 2 -11.58 7.11 -1.72
CA THR A 2 -12.56 6.04 -1.96
C THR A 2 -11.86 4.71 -2.26
N ASN A 3 -12.54 3.57 -2.11
CA ASN A 3 -11.98 2.22 -2.24
C ASN A 3 -12.69 1.41 -3.34
N TRP A 4 -12.45 1.79 -4.60
CA TRP A 4 -13.16 1.26 -5.77
C TRP A 4 -12.38 0.20 -6.56
N GLY A 5 -11.26 -0.27 -6.01
CA GLY A 5 -10.44 -1.31 -6.64
C GLY A 5 -10.80 -2.72 -6.19
N TRP A 6 -9.77 -3.50 -5.89
CA TRP A 6 -9.89 -4.93 -5.58
C TRP A 6 -9.58 -5.21 -4.10
N TYR A 7 -10.04 -6.38 -3.64
CA TYR A 7 -9.87 -6.87 -2.28
C TYR A 7 -9.17 -8.22 -2.30
N ALA A 8 -8.36 -8.48 -1.29
CA ALA A 8 -7.85 -9.83 -1.00
C ALA A 8 -8.18 -10.22 0.44
N TYR A 9 -8.18 -11.51 0.73
CA TYR A 9 -8.50 -12.05 2.05
C TYR A 9 -7.55 -13.19 2.41
N ASP A 10 -7.03 -13.17 3.64
CA ASP A 10 -6.28 -14.30 4.21
C ASP A 10 -7.12 -14.96 5.33
N PRO A 11 -7.74 -16.13 5.09
CA PRO A 11 -8.57 -16.80 6.09
C PRO A 11 -7.80 -17.26 7.33
N ALA A 12 -6.48 -17.45 7.24
CA ALA A 12 -5.68 -17.84 8.40
C ALA A 12 -5.36 -16.66 9.32
N LEU A 13 -5.56 -15.42 8.85
CA LEU A 13 -5.33 -14.20 9.63
C LEU A 13 -6.63 -13.45 9.93
N ASP A 14 -7.74 -13.83 9.28
CA ASP A 14 -9.01 -13.12 9.30
C ASP A 14 -8.84 -11.63 8.92
N LEU A 15 -8.09 -11.37 7.85
CA LEU A 15 -7.77 -10.02 7.38
C LEU A 15 -8.18 -9.82 5.92
N ILE A 16 -8.92 -8.74 5.67
CA ILE A 16 -9.22 -8.18 4.35
C ILE A 16 -8.20 -7.09 4.03
N TYR A 17 -7.63 -7.13 2.82
CA TYR A 17 -6.65 -6.17 2.33
C TYR A 17 -7.20 -5.38 1.16
N TYR A 18 -7.06 -4.05 1.21
CA TYR A 18 -7.49 -3.15 0.14
C TYR A 18 -6.73 -1.82 0.18
N GLY A 19 -6.84 -1.05 -0.89
CA GLY A 19 -6.21 0.26 -1.02
C GLY A 19 -7.22 1.41 -0.95
N SER A 20 -6.83 2.54 -0.33
CA SER A 20 -7.60 3.79 -0.40
C SER A 20 -7.09 4.69 -1.54
N GLY A 21 -8.03 5.34 -2.22
CA GLY A 21 -7.76 6.26 -3.32
C GLY A 21 -7.28 7.64 -2.87
N ASN A 22 -7.28 8.56 -3.82
CA ASN A 22 -6.74 9.92 -3.72
C ASN A 22 -7.42 10.81 -2.66
N PRO A 23 -6.70 11.81 -2.14
CA PRO A 23 -7.29 12.89 -1.35
C PRO A 23 -8.11 13.85 -2.23
N SER A 24 -8.89 14.70 -1.57
CA SER A 24 -9.68 15.75 -2.21
C SER A 24 -9.33 17.10 -1.59
N PRO A 25 -9.28 18.20 -2.37
CA PRO A 25 -9.35 18.24 -3.85
C PRO A 25 -8.05 17.74 -4.49
N TRP A 26 -7.95 17.72 -5.83
CA TRP A 26 -6.68 17.41 -6.49
C TRP A 26 -5.61 18.48 -6.23
N ASN A 27 -5.97 19.76 -6.20
CA ASN A 27 -5.04 20.84 -5.89
C ASN A 27 -4.46 20.69 -4.47
N GLU A 28 -3.18 20.33 -4.37
CA GLU A 28 -2.49 20.04 -3.10
C GLU A 28 -2.42 21.26 -2.19
N THR A 29 -2.27 22.46 -2.76
CA THR A 29 -2.07 23.71 -1.99
C THR A 29 -3.24 24.02 -1.07
N MET A 30 -4.42 23.47 -1.38
CA MET A 30 -5.65 23.63 -0.59
C MET A 30 -5.77 22.66 0.59
N ARG A 31 -4.89 21.67 0.71
CA ARG A 31 -4.99 20.57 1.69
C ARG A 31 -3.61 20.17 2.26
N PRO A 32 -2.92 21.08 2.98
CA PRO A 32 -1.61 20.79 3.55
C PRO A 32 -1.61 19.57 4.48
N GLY A 33 -0.47 18.90 4.56
CA GLY A 33 -0.23 17.72 5.40
C GLY A 33 -0.45 16.39 4.67
N ASP A 34 -0.09 15.27 5.32
CA ASP A 34 -0.04 13.94 4.70
C ASP A 34 -1.35 13.43 4.11
N ASN A 35 -2.48 14.03 4.49
CA ASN A 35 -3.83 13.63 4.09
C ASN A 35 -4.19 12.18 4.45
N LYS A 36 -3.64 11.67 5.56
CA LYS A 36 -3.94 10.31 6.05
C LYS A 36 -5.45 10.12 6.28
N TRP A 37 -6.04 9.00 5.90
CA TRP A 37 -5.44 7.76 5.38
C TRP A 37 -5.74 7.52 3.88
N THR A 38 -5.52 8.53 3.03
CA THR A 38 -5.56 8.34 1.55
C THR A 38 -4.31 7.61 1.06
N MET A 39 -4.35 7.06 -0.16
CA MET A 39 -3.19 6.35 -0.77
C MET A 39 -2.59 5.25 0.10
N THR A 40 -3.41 4.57 0.88
CA THR A 40 -2.96 3.66 1.94
C THR A 40 -3.32 2.22 1.62
N MET A 41 -2.36 1.32 1.73
CA MET A 41 -2.61 -0.13 1.79
C MET A 41 -3.09 -0.47 3.21
N MET A 42 -4.26 -1.08 3.34
CA MET A 42 -4.88 -1.36 4.64
C MET A 42 -5.13 -2.85 4.81
N ALA A 43 -4.96 -3.33 6.04
CA ALA A 43 -5.51 -4.61 6.49
C ALA A 43 -6.52 -4.38 7.61
N ARG A 44 -7.72 -4.93 7.45
CA ARG A 44 -8.79 -4.86 8.46
C ARG A 44 -9.25 -6.25 8.84
N ASN A 45 -9.61 -6.43 10.11
CA ASN A 45 -10.28 -7.64 10.56
C ASN A 45 -11.62 -7.80 9.83
N ALA A 46 -11.92 -9.01 9.34
CA ALA A 46 -13.09 -9.23 8.48
C ALA A 46 -14.42 -9.17 9.25
N ASP A 47 -14.41 -9.60 10.52
CA ASP A 47 -15.60 -9.62 11.37
C ASP A 47 -15.96 -8.23 11.92
N THR A 48 -14.94 -7.48 12.36
CA THR A 48 -15.13 -6.23 13.13
C THR A 48 -14.86 -4.96 12.31
N GLY A 49 -14.12 -5.07 11.20
CA GLY A 49 -13.64 -3.92 10.44
C GLY A 49 -12.51 -3.12 11.11
N GLU A 50 -12.01 -3.56 12.27
CA GLU A 50 -10.90 -2.89 12.96
C GLU A 50 -9.63 -2.89 12.11
N LEU A 51 -8.93 -1.75 12.09
CA LEU A 51 -7.68 -1.61 11.34
C LEU A 51 -6.55 -2.36 12.07
N LYS A 52 -5.96 -3.34 11.40
CA LYS A 52 -4.79 -4.06 11.92
C LYS A 52 -3.50 -3.30 11.65
N TRP A 53 -3.33 -2.83 10.42
CA TRP A 53 -2.21 -2.00 9.99
C TRP A 53 -2.59 -1.19 8.74
N GLY A 54 -1.88 -0.08 8.52
CA GLY A 54 -2.03 0.77 7.34
C GLY A 54 -0.69 1.39 6.93
N TYR A 55 -0.33 1.26 5.65
CA TYR A 55 0.89 1.81 5.07
C TYR A 55 0.53 2.84 3.99
N GLN A 56 0.83 4.12 4.21
CA GLN A 56 0.55 5.19 3.25
C GLN A 56 1.67 5.28 2.22
N LYS A 57 1.37 4.99 0.95
CA LYS A 57 2.35 4.93 -0.14
C LYS A 57 2.69 6.29 -0.73
N THR A 58 1.70 7.18 -0.77
CA THR A 58 1.82 8.52 -1.35
C THR A 58 1.24 9.53 -0.36
N PRO A 59 2.02 9.93 0.67
CA PRO A 59 1.65 11.03 1.55
C PRO A 59 1.51 12.31 0.73
N HIS A 60 0.48 13.10 1.05
CA HIS A 60 0.22 14.39 0.38
C HIS A 60 0.21 14.28 -1.15
N ASP A 61 -0.49 13.28 -1.71
CA ASP A 61 -0.55 13.08 -3.18
C ASP A 61 -0.79 14.36 -3.96
N GLU A 62 -0.06 14.59 -5.05
CA GLU A 62 -0.21 15.78 -5.90
C GLU A 62 -0.62 15.41 -7.34
N TRP A 63 -0.85 14.12 -7.62
CA TRP A 63 -0.94 13.59 -8.99
C TRP A 63 -2.11 12.63 -9.26
N ASP A 64 -3.05 12.45 -8.31
CA ASP A 64 -4.15 11.48 -8.44
C ASP A 64 -3.65 10.04 -8.65
N TYR A 65 -2.60 9.65 -7.92
CA TYR A 65 -2.12 8.27 -7.89
C TYR A 65 -2.99 7.38 -7.01
N ALA A 66 -4.29 7.32 -7.32
CA ALA A 66 -5.30 6.61 -6.54
C ALA A 66 -4.87 5.17 -6.22
N GLY A 67 -4.53 4.92 -4.95
CA GLY A 67 -3.83 3.73 -4.51
C GLY A 67 -4.68 2.46 -4.35
N VAL A 68 -5.58 2.18 -5.29
CA VAL A 68 -6.65 1.17 -5.21
C VAL A 68 -6.34 -0.15 -5.91
N ASN A 69 -5.15 -0.29 -6.50
CA ASN A 69 -4.78 -1.47 -7.31
C ASN A 69 -4.82 -2.80 -6.52
N VAL A 70 -4.72 -3.91 -7.25
CA VAL A 70 -4.78 -5.28 -6.73
C VAL A 70 -3.83 -5.52 -5.54
N MET A 71 -4.29 -6.34 -4.59
CA MET A 71 -3.49 -6.85 -3.47
C MET A 71 -3.22 -8.35 -3.69
N MET A 72 -2.00 -8.73 -4.06
CA MET A 72 -1.66 -10.13 -4.36
C MET A 72 -1.00 -10.80 -3.17
N LEU A 73 -1.66 -11.78 -2.56
CA LEU A 73 -1.12 -12.51 -1.40
C LEU A 73 -0.25 -13.67 -1.87
N SER A 74 0.94 -13.82 -1.27
CA SER A 74 1.86 -14.93 -1.58
C SER A 74 2.61 -15.40 -0.36
N THR A 75 3.18 -16.60 -0.41
CA THR A 75 4.04 -17.13 0.65
C THR A 75 5.36 -17.55 0.03
N GLN A 76 6.46 -16.91 0.42
CA GLN A 76 7.76 -17.06 -0.23
C GLN A 76 8.89 -17.15 0.80
N LYS A 77 10.03 -17.73 0.44
CA LYS A 77 11.25 -17.65 1.26
C LYS A 77 11.95 -16.32 1.01
N ASP A 78 12.38 -15.64 2.06
CA ASP A 78 13.28 -14.50 1.93
C ASP A 78 14.73 -14.93 1.65
N LYS A 79 15.63 -13.96 1.49
CA LYS A 79 17.06 -14.21 1.23
C LYS A 79 17.75 -15.03 2.32
N ALA A 80 17.22 -15.05 3.55
CA ALA A 80 17.72 -15.86 4.66
C ALA A 80 17.05 -17.25 4.73
N GLY A 81 16.15 -17.57 3.80
CA GLY A 81 15.43 -18.84 3.74
C GLY A 81 14.20 -18.91 4.64
N LYS A 82 13.84 -17.83 5.35
CA LYS A 82 12.66 -17.77 6.23
C LYS A 82 11.40 -17.62 5.38
N MET A 83 10.38 -18.43 5.67
CA MET A 83 9.06 -18.29 5.04
C MET A 83 8.40 -16.98 5.49
N ARG A 84 7.91 -16.19 4.54
CA ARG A 84 7.22 -14.91 4.74
C ARG A 84 5.84 -14.97 4.14
N LYS A 85 4.88 -14.39 4.87
CA LYS A 85 3.51 -14.14 4.40
C LYS A 85 3.48 -12.75 3.77
N LEU A 86 3.49 -12.67 2.46
CA LEU A 86 3.65 -11.42 1.72
C LEU A 86 2.33 -10.95 1.09
N LEU A 87 2.27 -9.64 0.85
CA LEU A 87 1.32 -8.96 -0.03
C LEU A 87 2.12 -8.10 -1.00
N THR A 88 1.89 -8.29 -2.31
CA THR A 88 2.53 -7.52 -3.38
C THR A 88 1.50 -6.64 -4.09
N HIS A 89 1.86 -5.39 -4.35
CA HIS A 89 0.97 -4.35 -4.84
C HIS A 89 1.68 -3.42 -5.84
N PRO A 90 1.45 -3.58 -7.15
CA PRO A 90 1.88 -2.61 -8.15
C PRO A 90 0.97 -1.38 -8.13
N ASP A 91 1.48 -0.24 -7.70
CA ASP A 91 0.70 0.97 -7.50
C ASP A 91 0.72 1.91 -8.72
N ARG A 92 -0.27 2.82 -8.78
CA ARG A 92 -0.37 3.87 -9.80
C ARG A 92 0.83 4.82 -9.79
N ASN A 93 1.47 5.02 -8.64
CA ASN A 93 2.63 5.90 -8.49
C ASN A 93 3.92 5.35 -9.15
N GLY A 94 3.85 4.17 -9.76
CA GLY A 94 4.97 3.55 -10.48
C GLY A 94 5.85 2.65 -9.62
N ILE A 95 5.49 2.37 -8.37
CA ILE A 95 6.23 1.50 -7.45
C ILE A 95 5.47 0.19 -7.21
N VAL A 96 6.18 -0.94 -7.22
CA VAL A 96 5.69 -2.23 -6.70
C VAL A 96 6.12 -2.35 -5.24
N TYR A 97 5.13 -2.34 -4.35
CA TYR A 97 5.34 -2.55 -2.93
C TYR A 97 5.18 -4.03 -2.59
N THR A 98 6.09 -4.57 -1.77
CA THR A 98 5.91 -5.86 -1.09
C THR A 98 5.97 -5.64 0.41
N LEU A 99 4.91 -6.00 1.12
CA LEU A 99 4.79 -5.90 2.57
C LEU A 99 4.62 -7.29 3.21
N ASP A 100 5.04 -7.44 4.46
CA ASP A 100 4.61 -8.57 5.28
C ASP A 100 3.15 -8.36 5.68
N ARG A 101 2.26 -9.22 5.19
CA ARG A 101 0.82 -9.00 5.33
C ARG A 101 0.31 -9.18 6.77
N THR A 102 1.13 -9.72 7.67
CA THR A 102 0.74 -9.94 9.08
C THR A 102 0.81 -8.66 9.91
N ASN A 103 1.71 -7.73 9.56
CA ASN A 103 2.00 -6.54 10.37
C ASN A 103 2.17 -5.24 9.56
N GLY A 104 2.26 -5.32 8.23
CA GLY A 104 2.42 -4.15 7.37
C GLY A 104 3.87 -3.70 7.18
N ASP A 105 4.86 -4.47 7.67
CA ASP A 105 6.27 -4.12 7.51
C ASP A 105 6.68 -4.14 6.04
N LEU A 106 7.35 -3.08 5.58
CA LEU A 106 7.83 -2.98 4.22
C LEU A 106 9.01 -3.95 3.98
N VAL A 107 8.94 -4.72 2.90
CA VAL A 107 9.96 -5.70 2.50
C VAL A 107 10.74 -5.21 1.28
N SER A 108 10.05 -4.68 0.28
CA SER A 108 10.66 -4.02 -0.89
C SER A 108 9.71 -3.00 -1.50
N ALA A 109 10.28 -2.05 -2.25
CA ALA A 109 9.56 -0.99 -2.94
C ALA A 109 10.38 -0.54 -4.16
N ASP A 110 10.13 -1.17 -5.30
CA ASP A 110 10.93 -1.03 -6.51
C ASP A 110 10.11 -0.39 -7.65
N LYS A 111 10.76 0.37 -8.53
CA LYS A 111 10.08 0.97 -9.70
C LYS A 111 9.58 -0.12 -10.65
N ILE A 112 8.35 0.03 -11.14
CA ILE A 112 7.75 -0.79 -12.20
C ILE A 112 8.45 -0.51 -13.53
N ASP A 113 8.77 0.75 -13.77
CA ASP A 113 9.27 1.26 -15.04
C ASP A 113 10.40 2.27 -14.80
N ASP A 114 11.44 2.21 -15.63
CA ASP A 114 12.63 3.07 -15.52
C ASP A 114 12.33 4.56 -15.77
N THR A 115 11.20 4.88 -16.39
CA THR A 115 10.78 6.26 -16.68
C THR A 115 10.09 6.95 -15.49
N VAL A 116 9.78 6.23 -14.40
CA VAL A 116 9.20 6.83 -13.18
C VAL A 116 10.19 7.84 -12.58
N ASN A 117 9.79 9.11 -12.55
CA ASN A 117 10.66 10.23 -12.17
C ASN A 117 10.11 11.12 -11.03
N VAL A 118 8.88 10.88 -10.58
CA VAL A 118 8.27 11.62 -9.45
C VAL A 118 8.97 11.28 -8.12
N TRP A 119 9.50 10.07 -8.02
CA TRP A 119 10.24 9.58 -6.85
C TRP A 119 11.63 9.11 -7.26
N THR A 120 12.63 9.37 -6.40
CA THR A 120 13.96 8.77 -6.57
C THR A 120 13.96 7.34 -6.05
N HIS A 121 13.45 7.13 -4.83
CA HIS A 121 13.28 5.84 -4.16
C HIS A 121 12.28 5.96 -3.00
N VAL A 122 11.92 4.82 -2.40
CA VAL A 122 11.17 4.70 -1.13
C VAL A 122 12.18 4.31 -0.04
N ASP A 123 12.23 5.04 1.07
CA ASP A 123 13.15 4.71 2.18
C ASP A 123 12.54 3.58 3.01
N LEU A 124 13.19 2.41 3.01
CA LEU A 124 12.64 1.22 3.66
C LEU A 124 12.51 1.33 5.20
N LYS A 125 13.15 2.31 5.83
CA LYS A 125 13.06 2.54 7.27
C LYS A 125 11.89 3.43 7.64
N THR A 126 11.63 4.46 6.84
CA THR A 126 10.61 5.47 7.16
C THR A 126 9.32 5.29 6.38
N GLY A 127 9.37 4.56 5.25
CA GLY A 127 8.30 4.49 4.27
C GLY A 127 8.35 5.71 3.35
#